data_AF-A0A2V7VKV4-F1
#
_entry.id   AF-A0A2V7VKV4-F1
#
_cell.length_a   1.000
_cell.length_b   1.000
_cell.length_c   1.000
_cell.angle_alpha   90.00
_cell.angle_beta   90.00
_cell.angle_gamma   90.00
#
_symmetry.space_group_name_H-M   'P 1'
#
loop_
_entity.id
_entity.type
_entity.pdbx_description
1 polymer ?
#
loop_
_entity_poly.entity_id
_entity_poly.type
_entity_poly.pdbx_seq_one_letter_code
_entity_poly.pdbx_strand_id
1 'polypeptide(L)'
;QDPAVVKLAGDFVAVKVNTEGDPRDAAVAIRYDVSSLPTIMVVSPQGRPIARVNGFVGPGQFPRVLESAKETAGRVIGWETALEKNPRDAVALTGLGVHLFEQDSFADSLELLRQAAKVDVRRPVEERKQTRLLTGVILKAADHFPEAETVLKEGLGLQPSDAVYDPKLLYVLGMLYANWGRKDEARVMLRQVVTLHAQSSIAQKARDSLGSLEKDKSH
;
A
#
# COMPACT_ATOMS: atom_id res chain seq x y z
N GLN A 1 16.16 -19.46 -28.61
CA GLN A 1 15.86 -18.67 -27.41
C GLN A 1 16.46 -17.29 -27.61
N ASP A 2 15.71 -16.23 -27.31
CA ASP A 2 16.20 -14.85 -27.38
C ASP A 2 17.30 -14.63 -26.31
N PRO A 3 18.52 -14.17 -26.68
CA PRO A 3 19.62 -13.96 -25.74
C PRO A 3 19.30 -13.03 -24.57
N ALA A 4 18.43 -12.03 -24.77
CA ALA A 4 17.99 -11.14 -23.70
C ALA A 4 17.16 -11.90 -22.65
N VAL A 5 16.31 -12.82 -23.09
CA VAL A 5 15.48 -13.66 -22.20
C VAL A 5 16.35 -14.63 -21.39
N VAL A 6 17.40 -15.19 -21.98
CA VAL A 6 18.33 -16.12 -21.29
C VAL A 6 19.12 -15.39 -20.21
N LYS A 7 19.61 -14.18 -20.48
CA LYS A 7 20.35 -13.38 -19.50
C LYS A 7 19.48 -12.99 -18.30
N LEU A 8 18.25 -12.56 -18.58
CA LEU A 8 17.32 -12.11 -17.55
C LEU A 8 16.83 -13.30 -16.69
N ALA A 9 16.59 -14.45 -17.30
CA ALA A 9 16.20 -15.67 -16.59
C ALA A 9 17.27 -16.16 -15.60
N GLY A 10 18.55 -15.79 -15.79
CA GLY A 10 19.63 -16.13 -14.85
C GLY A 10 19.53 -15.41 -13.50
N ASP A 11 18.78 -14.32 -13.42
CA ASP A 11 18.54 -13.58 -12.17
C ASP A 11 17.35 -14.13 -11.36
N PHE A 12 16.63 -15.13 -11.91
CA PHE A 12 15.44 -15.70 -11.29
C PHE A 12 15.55 -17.22 -11.17
N VAL A 13 14.92 -17.77 -10.13
CA VAL A 13 14.68 -19.22 -10.02
C VAL A 13 13.22 -19.48 -10.34
N ALA A 14 12.97 -20.13 -11.49
CA ALA A 14 11.62 -20.46 -11.92
C ALA A 14 11.10 -21.71 -11.18
N VAL A 15 9.98 -21.55 -10.45
CA VAL A 15 9.30 -22.64 -9.75
C VAL A 15 7.88 -22.75 -10.29
N LYS A 16 7.50 -23.94 -10.76
CA LYS A 16 6.13 -24.24 -11.18
C LYS A 16 5.38 -24.85 -10.01
N VAL A 17 4.28 -24.23 -9.60
CA VAL A 17 3.40 -24.71 -8.53
C VAL A 17 2.10 -25.20 -9.15
N ASN A 18 1.70 -26.44 -8.85
CA ASN A 18 0.40 -26.97 -9.28
C ASN A 18 -0.64 -26.76 -8.18
N THR A 19 -1.48 -25.74 -8.30
CA THR A 19 -2.44 -25.36 -7.26
C THR A 19 -3.55 -26.40 -7.02
N GLU A 20 -3.71 -27.38 -7.92
CA GLU A 20 -4.62 -28.53 -7.78
C GLU A 20 -3.88 -29.83 -7.40
N GLY A 21 -2.59 -29.72 -7.08
CA GLY A 21 -1.71 -30.84 -6.76
C GLY A 21 -1.75 -31.27 -5.29
N ASP A 22 -0.57 -31.54 -4.72
CA ASP A 22 -0.38 -31.90 -3.32
C ASP A 22 -0.78 -30.72 -2.40
N PRO A 23 -1.37 -30.96 -1.21
CA PRO A 23 -1.55 -29.97 -0.14
C PRO A 23 -0.44 -28.92 0.03
N ARG A 24 0.83 -29.28 -0.19
CA ARG A 24 1.95 -28.32 -0.13
C ARG A 24 1.87 -27.23 -1.20
N ASP A 25 1.49 -27.57 -2.42
CA ASP A 25 1.34 -26.61 -3.53
C ASP A 25 0.11 -25.72 -3.31
N ALA A 26 -0.98 -26.30 -2.79
CA ALA A 26 -2.16 -25.53 -2.39
C ALA A 26 -1.83 -24.52 -1.27
N ALA A 27 -0.99 -24.91 -0.31
CA ALA A 27 -0.54 -24.00 0.76
C ALA A 27 0.27 -22.81 0.22
N VAL A 28 1.06 -23.00 -0.85
CA VAL A 28 1.78 -21.89 -1.51
C VAL A 28 0.79 -20.91 -2.16
N ALA A 29 -0.24 -21.41 -2.85
CA ALA A 29 -1.27 -20.57 -3.44
C ALA A 29 -2.02 -19.73 -2.39
N ILE A 30 -2.38 -20.35 -1.26
CA ILE A 30 -3.03 -19.67 -0.13
C ILE A 30 -2.11 -18.62 0.48
N ARG A 31 -0.84 -18.95 0.73
CA ARG A 31 0.14 -18.03 1.34
C ARG A 31 0.31 -16.74 0.53
N TYR A 32 0.25 -16.83 -0.79
CA TYR A 32 0.42 -15.69 -1.69
C TYR A 32 -0.90 -15.14 -2.24
N ASP A 33 -2.03 -15.53 -1.65
CA ASP A 33 -3.39 -15.09 -2.01
C ASP A 33 -3.65 -15.17 -3.53
N VAL A 34 -3.34 -16.33 -4.11
CA VAL A 34 -3.56 -16.59 -5.54
C VAL A 34 -5.04 -16.89 -5.76
N SER A 35 -5.76 -15.94 -6.36
CA SER A 35 -7.21 -16.01 -6.60
C SER A 35 -7.61 -16.27 -8.06
N SER A 36 -6.65 -16.28 -8.99
CA SER A 36 -6.90 -16.55 -10.41
C SER A 36 -5.73 -17.29 -11.05
N LEU A 37 -6.00 -18.06 -12.11
CA LEU A 37 -4.98 -18.82 -12.85
C LEU A 37 -4.96 -18.41 -14.34
N PRO A 38 -3.78 -18.38 -14.98
CA PRO A 38 -2.46 -18.49 -14.36
C PRO A 38 -2.10 -17.22 -13.57
N THR A 39 -1.29 -17.34 -12.53
CA THR A 39 -0.67 -16.21 -11.81
C THR A 39 0.84 -16.42 -11.74
N ILE A 40 1.60 -15.37 -12.03
CA ILE A 40 3.05 -15.34 -11.88
C ILE A 40 3.37 -14.48 -10.65
N MET A 41 3.98 -15.10 -9.66
CA MET A 41 4.48 -14.42 -8.46
C MET A 41 6.01 -14.33 -8.53
N VAL A 42 6.54 -13.13 -8.31
CA VAL A 42 7.96 -12.92 -8.03
C VAL A 42 8.10 -12.62 -6.54
N VAL A 43 9.02 -13.31 -5.88
CA VAL A 43 9.25 -13.19 -4.43
C VAL A 43 10.73 -13.04 -4.12
N SER A 44 11.06 -12.33 -3.04
CA SER A 44 12.43 -12.19 -2.54
C SER A 44 12.95 -13.53 -1.99
N PRO A 45 14.27 -13.69 -1.76
CA PRO A 45 14.82 -14.87 -1.10
C PRO A 45 14.19 -15.17 0.27
N GLN A 46 13.74 -14.12 0.98
CA GLN A 46 13.02 -14.19 2.26
C GLN A 46 11.53 -14.54 2.09
N GLY A 47 11.06 -14.74 0.84
CA GLY A 47 9.69 -15.11 0.51
C GLY A 47 8.71 -13.93 0.49
N ARG A 48 9.20 -12.70 0.37
CA ARG A 48 8.35 -11.50 0.34
C ARG A 48 7.86 -11.21 -1.08
N PRO A 49 6.57 -10.85 -1.29
CA PRO A 49 6.07 -10.47 -2.62
C PRO A 49 6.85 -9.31 -3.22
N ILE A 50 7.31 -9.45 -4.47
CA ILE A 50 7.98 -8.41 -5.27
C ILE A 50 7.05 -7.92 -6.38
N ALA A 51 6.43 -8.85 -7.10
CA ALA A 51 5.50 -8.55 -8.17
C ALA A 51 4.49 -9.68 -8.33
N ARG A 52 3.27 -9.32 -8.73
CA ARG A 52 2.21 -10.24 -9.11
C ARG A 52 1.76 -9.92 -10.52
N VAL A 53 1.61 -10.94 -11.35
CA VAL A 53 0.94 -10.83 -12.64
C VAL A 53 -0.18 -11.85 -12.73
N ASN A 54 -1.41 -11.34 -12.85
CA ASN A 54 -2.60 -12.15 -13.02
C ASN A 54 -2.86 -12.37 -14.52
N GLY A 55 -3.15 -13.61 -14.89
CA GLY A 55 -3.42 -14.00 -16.26
C GLY A 55 -2.17 -14.28 -17.08
N PHE A 56 -2.40 -14.62 -18.35
CA PHE A 56 -1.32 -14.99 -19.28
C PHE A 56 -0.60 -13.76 -19.81
N VAL A 57 0.74 -13.81 -19.80
CA VAL A 57 1.61 -12.80 -20.41
C VAL A 57 2.32 -13.39 -21.62
N GLY A 58 2.12 -12.77 -22.78
CA GLY A 58 2.79 -13.19 -24.01
C GLY A 58 4.32 -12.97 -23.97
N PRO A 59 5.08 -13.73 -24.77
CA PRO A 59 6.55 -13.70 -24.75
C PRO A 59 7.15 -12.33 -25.11
N GLY A 60 6.42 -11.45 -25.81
CA GLY A 60 6.88 -10.09 -26.11
C GLY A 60 6.76 -9.10 -24.93
N GLN A 61 5.88 -9.36 -23.97
CA GLN A 61 5.68 -8.50 -22.79
C GLN A 61 6.40 -9.05 -21.56
N PHE A 62 6.58 -10.37 -21.48
CA PHE A 62 7.16 -11.05 -20.33
C PHE A 62 8.56 -10.56 -19.93
N PRO A 63 9.49 -10.23 -20.85
CA PRO A 63 10.79 -9.68 -20.48
C PRO A 63 10.68 -8.36 -19.72
N ARG A 64 9.73 -7.49 -20.08
CA ARG A 64 9.50 -6.21 -19.38
C ARG A 64 8.95 -6.42 -17.97
N VAL A 65 8.09 -7.43 -17.80
CA VAL A 65 7.60 -7.83 -16.47
C VAL A 65 8.76 -8.23 -15.58
N LEU A 66 9.66 -9.08 -16.10
CA LEU A 66 10.81 -9.54 -15.33
C LEU A 66 11.84 -8.42 -15.07
N GLU A 67 12.06 -7.51 -16.01
CA GLU A 67 12.96 -6.34 -15.81
C GLU A 67 12.44 -5.46 -14.67
N SER A 68 11.15 -5.11 -14.71
CA SER A 68 10.48 -4.35 -13.64
C SER A 68 10.52 -5.09 -12.29
N ALA A 69 10.32 -6.41 -12.32
CA ALA A 69 10.43 -7.24 -11.12
C ALA A 69 11.85 -7.24 -10.56
N LYS A 70 12.88 -7.26 -11.40
CA LYS A 70 14.30 -7.21 -10.99
C LYS A 70 14.66 -5.87 -10.34
N GLU A 71 14.23 -4.76 -10.91
CA GLU A 71 14.44 -3.43 -10.32
C GLU A 71 13.77 -3.32 -8.94
N THR A 72 12.55 -3.87 -8.83
CA THR A 72 11.82 -3.93 -7.57
C THR A 72 12.48 -4.86 -6.57
N ALA A 73 13.00 -6.01 -7.02
CA ALA A 73 13.75 -6.96 -6.20
C ALA A 73 14.98 -6.30 -5.56
N GLY A 74 15.74 -5.50 -6.32
CA GLY A 74 16.90 -4.78 -5.79
C GLY A 74 16.55 -3.86 -4.60
N ARG A 75 15.40 -3.16 -4.68
CA ARG A 75 14.90 -2.31 -3.60
C ARG A 75 14.46 -3.14 -2.39
N VAL A 76 13.64 -4.17 -2.61
CA VAL A 76 13.11 -5.04 -1.55
C VAL A 76 14.24 -5.73 -0.80
N ILE A 77 15.15 -6.39 -1.52
CA ILE A 77 16.31 -7.08 -0.92
C ILE A 77 17.23 -6.09 -0.20
N GLY A 78 17.40 -4.88 -0.75
CA GLY A 78 18.16 -3.81 -0.11
C GLY A 78 17.56 -3.39 1.24
N TRP A 79 16.25 -3.21 1.31
CA TRP A 79 15.56 -2.92 2.57
C TRP A 79 15.60 -4.09 3.55
N GLU A 80 15.39 -5.33 3.08
CA GLU A 80 15.49 -6.53 3.92
C GLU A 80 16.89 -6.66 4.55
N THR A 81 17.94 -6.46 3.75
CA THR A 81 19.33 -6.45 4.23
C THR A 81 19.59 -5.32 5.23
N ALA A 82 19.00 -4.14 5.02
CA ALA A 82 19.13 -3.02 5.95
C ALA A 82 18.46 -3.34 7.30
N LEU A 83 17.29 -3.99 7.28
CA LEU A 83 16.58 -4.41 8.49
C LEU A 83 17.29 -5.55 9.24
N GLU A 84 17.95 -6.45 8.54
CA GLU A 84 18.82 -7.47 9.15
C GLU A 84 19.96 -6.82 9.95
N LYS A 85 20.54 -5.72 9.43
CA LYS A 85 21.62 -4.97 10.11
C LYS A 85 21.11 -4.05 11.20
N ASN A 86 19.97 -3.40 10.96
CA ASN A 86 19.34 -2.48 11.89
C ASN A 86 17.80 -2.62 11.81
N PRO A 87 17.19 -3.37 12.75
CA PRO A 87 15.74 -3.55 12.79
C PRO A 87 14.93 -2.25 12.97
N ARG A 88 15.59 -1.14 13.32
CA ARG A 88 14.99 0.19 13.48
C ARG A 88 15.34 1.15 12.34
N ASP A 89 15.82 0.64 11.20
CA ASP A 89 16.07 1.48 10.03
C ASP A 89 14.74 2.03 9.48
N ALA A 90 14.48 3.31 9.74
CA ALA A 90 13.24 3.96 9.36
C ALA A 90 13.02 3.99 7.83
N VAL A 91 14.09 4.10 7.03
CA VAL A 91 13.99 4.11 5.57
C VAL A 91 13.52 2.75 5.07
N ALA A 92 14.15 1.69 5.58
CA ALA A 92 13.83 0.34 5.17
C ALA A 92 12.43 -0.09 5.64
N LEU A 93 12.04 0.25 6.88
CA LEU A 93 10.69 0.00 7.39
C LEU A 93 9.63 0.70 6.54
N THR A 94 9.80 1.99 6.24
CA THR A 94 8.86 2.74 5.39
C THR A 94 8.84 2.20 3.97
N GLY A 95 10.01 2.01 3.33
CA GLY A 95 10.09 1.53 1.96
C GLY A 95 9.44 0.15 1.77
N LEU A 96 9.73 -0.78 2.66
CA LEU A 96 9.15 -2.11 2.64
C LEU A 96 7.65 -2.10 2.97
N GLY A 97 7.22 -1.27 3.94
CA GLY A 97 5.81 -1.11 4.28
C GLY A 97 4.98 -0.53 3.13
N VAL A 98 5.51 0.48 2.43
CA VAL A 98 4.87 1.07 1.23
C VAL A 98 4.81 0.04 0.11
N HIS A 99 5.91 -0.67 -0.15
CA HIS A 99 5.94 -1.71 -1.18
C HIS A 99 4.88 -2.80 -0.92
N LEU A 100 4.74 -3.28 0.32
CA LEU A 100 3.73 -4.28 0.64
C LEU A 100 2.30 -3.74 0.54
N PHE A 101 2.09 -2.45 0.79
CA PHE A 101 0.80 -1.81 0.53
C PHE A 101 0.46 -1.87 -0.96
N GLU A 102 1.43 -1.60 -1.85
CA GLU A 102 1.26 -1.66 -3.30
C GLU A 102 1.05 -3.09 -3.83
N GLN A 103 1.50 -4.10 -3.07
CA GLN A 103 1.26 -5.53 -3.35
C GLN A 103 -0.01 -6.08 -2.68
N ASP A 104 -0.90 -5.21 -2.16
CA ASP A 104 -2.11 -5.57 -1.41
C ASP A 104 -1.86 -6.45 -0.17
N SER A 105 -0.61 -6.54 0.29
CA SER A 105 -0.19 -7.30 1.47
C SER A 105 -0.39 -6.46 2.73
N PHE A 106 -1.65 -6.10 3.01
CA PHE A 106 -1.99 -5.07 3.99
C PHE A 106 -1.62 -5.42 5.43
N ALA A 107 -1.68 -6.70 5.83
CA ALA A 107 -1.31 -7.11 7.18
C ALA A 107 0.19 -6.86 7.45
N ASP A 108 1.07 -7.36 6.58
CA ASP A 108 2.52 -7.16 6.67
C ASP A 108 2.90 -5.69 6.50
N SER A 109 2.22 -4.97 5.59
CA SER A 109 2.39 -3.52 5.42
C SER A 109 2.08 -2.76 6.69
N LEU A 110 0.95 -3.06 7.34
CA LEU A 110 0.53 -2.40 8.57
C LEU A 110 1.55 -2.60 9.70
N GLU A 111 2.10 -3.81 9.82
CA GLU A 111 3.13 -4.10 10.81
C GLU A 111 4.36 -3.21 10.59
N LEU A 112 4.91 -3.19 9.37
CA LEU A 112 6.11 -2.41 9.06
C LEU A 112 5.88 -0.90 9.16
N LEU A 113 4.74 -0.39 8.70
CA LEU A 113 4.42 1.03 8.79
C LEU A 113 4.23 1.48 10.25
N ARG A 114 3.65 0.63 11.11
CA ARG A 114 3.58 0.88 12.56
C ARG A 114 4.96 0.89 13.20
N GLN A 115 5.86 0.00 12.77
CA GLN A 115 7.25 0.01 13.24
C GLN A 115 7.97 1.28 12.76
N ALA A 116 7.80 1.66 11.50
CA ALA A 116 8.39 2.87 10.91
C ALA A 116 7.97 4.12 11.70
N ALA A 117 6.67 4.26 11.99
CA ALA A 117 6.12 5.41 12.72
C ALA A 117 6.74 5.60 14.12
N LYS A 118 7.22 4.53 14.76
CA LYS A 118 7.90 4.59 16.07
C LYS A 118 9.32 5.17 16.01
N VAL A 119 9.94 5.16 14.83
CA VAL A 119 11.35 5.55 14.63
C VAL A 119 11.53 6.65 13.57
N ASP A 120 10.44 7.29 13.14
CA ASP A 120 10.43 8.22 12.01
C ASP A 120 10.75 9.67 12.36
N VAL A 121 11.13 10.00 13.60
CA VAL A 121 11.27 11.38 14.08
C VAL A 121 12.23 12.24 13.24
N ARG A 122 13.21 11.61 12.58
CA ARG A 122 14.18 12.25 11.69
C ARG A 122 13.81 12.17 10.20
N ARG A 123 12.72 11.51 9.84
CA ARG A 123 12.24 11.43 8.45
C ARG A 123 11.60 12.76 8.03
N PRO A 124 11.63 13.07 6.73
CA PRO A 124 10.88 14.20 6.19
C PRO A 124 9.39 14.14 6.56
N VAL A 125 8.78 15.30 6.78
CA VAL A 125 7.41 15.40 7.30
C VAL A 125 6.39 14.77 6.33
N GLU A 126 6.61 14.94 5.04
CA GLU A 126 5.82 14.37 3.96
C GLU A 126 5.82 12.83 3.99
N GLU A 127 6.95 12.19 4.26
CA GLU A 127 7.05 10.73 4.38
C GLU A 127 6.36 10.21 5.64
N ARG A 128 6.49 10.97 6.73
CA ARG A 128 5.79 10.68 8.00
C ARG A 128 4.28 10.80 7.81
N LYS A 129 3.80 11.78 7.04
CA LYS A 129 2.39 11.91 6.65
C LYS A 129 1.95 10.78 5.74
N GLN A 130 2.77 10.38 4.76
CA GLN A 130 2.50 9.22 3.91
C GLN A 130 2.34 7.94 4.73
N THR A 131 3.24 7.69 5.68
CA THR A 131 3.20 6.51 6.56
C THR A 131 1.86 6.45 7.31
N ARG A 132 1.44 7.57 7.91
CA ARG A 132 0.17 7.67 8.65
C ARG A 132 -1.06 7.57 7.74
N LEU A 133 -0.99 8.14 6.54
CA LEU A 133 -2.05 8.01 5.54
C LEU A 133 -2.27 6.54 5.15
N LEU A 134 -1.19 5.81 4.81
CA LEU A 134 -1.29 4.40 4.41
C LEU A 134 -1.77 3.53 5.57
N THR A 135 -1.23 3.71 6.77
CA THR A 135 -1.71 3.02 7.97
C THR A 135 -3.20 3.29 8.22
N GLY A 136 -3.65 4.55 8.11
CA GLY A 136 -5.06 4.91 8.24
C GLY A 136 -5.96 4.28 7.17
N VAL A 137 -5.50 4.18 5.93
CA VAL A 137 -6.22 3.49 4.84
C VAL A 137 -6.41 2.01 5.15
N ILE A 138 -5.34 1.32 5.57
CA ILE A 138 -5.40 -0.11 5.93
C ILE A 138 -6.37 -0.34 7.09
N LEU A 139 -6.24 0.44 8.17
CA LEU A 139 -7.10 0.31 9.34
C LEU A 139 -8.56 0.61 9.02
N LYS A 140 -8.83 1.60 8.17
CA LYS A 140 -10.19 1.91 7.69
C LYS A 140 -10.78 0.75 6.88
N ALA A 141 -9.97 0.08 6.05
CA ALA A 141 -10.42 -1.06 5.26
C ALA A 141 -10.70 -2.30 6.13
N ALA A 142 -10.02 -2.42 7.26
CA ALA A 142 -10.24 -3.46 8.27
C ALA A 142 -11.32 -3.10 9.31
N ASP A 143 -12.06 -2.00 9.13
CA ASP A 143 -13.06 -1.47 10.08
C ASP A 143 -12.53 -1.16 11.50
N HIS A 144 -11.21 -0.99 11.66
CA HIS A 144 -10.57 -0.57 12.91
C HIS A 144 -10.64 0.95 13.08
N PHE A 145 -11.87 1.47 13.18
CA PHE A 145 -12.11 2.90 13.03
C PHE A 145 -11.44 3.80 14.09
N PRO A 146 -11.45 3.48 15.39
CA PRO A 146 -10.80 4.33 16.40
C PRO A 146 -9.28 4.46 16.20
N GLU A 147 -8.63 3.36 15.81
CA GLU A 147 -7.19 3.36 15.52
C GLU A 147 -6.87 4.15 14.26
N ALA A 148 -7.68 3.97 13.21
CA ALA A 148 -7.54 4.74 11.96
C ALA A 148 -7.68 6.25 12.22
N GLU A 149 -8.67 6.67 13.01
CA GLU A 149 -8.90 8.07 13.37
C GLU A 149 -7.67 8.66 14.08
N THR A 150 -7.11 7.93 15.05
CA THR A 150 -5.94 8.35 15.81
C THR A 150 -4.76 8.60 14.89
N VAL A 151 -4.42 7.62 14.04
CA VAL A 151 -3.27 7.71 13.14
C VAL A 151 -3.43 8.82 12.09
N LEU A 152 -4.63 8.98 11.53
CA LEU A 152 -4.90 10.04 10.54
C LEU A 152 -4.79 11.43 11.18
N LYS A 153 -5.28 11.60 12.40
CA LYS A 153 -5.14 12.85 13.17
C LYS A 153 -3.68 13.14 13.54
N GLU A 154 -2.91 12.12 13.91
CA GLU A 154 -1.46 12.29 14.08
C GLU A 154 -0.80 12.81 12.81
N GLY A 155 -1.18 12.30 11.63
CA GLY A 155 -0.67 12.75 10.35
C GLY A 155 -0.97 14.24 10.10
N LEU A 156 -2.21 14.66 10.34
CA LEU A 156 -2.64 16.06 10.22
C LEU A 156 -1.97 16.98 11.25
N GLY A 157 -1.56 16.44 12.40
CA GLY A 157 -0.84 17.17 13.43
C GLY A 157 0.63 17.45 13.10
N LEU A 158 1.22 16.76 12.13
CA LEU A 158 2.61 16.97 11.74
C LEU A 158 2.79 18.32 11.03
N GLN A 159 3.83 19.06 11.45
CA GLN A 159 4.17 20.38 10.93
C GLN A 159 5.51 20.36 10.18
N PRO A 160 5.66 21.15 9.10
CA PRO A 160 4.64 22.04 8.52
C PRO A 160 3.49 21.28 7.82
N SER A 161 2.41 22.01 7.52
CA SER A 161 1.36 21.50 6.62
C SER A 161 1.95 21.11 5.26
N ASP A 162 1.32 20.12 4.62
CA ASP A 162 1.78 19.57 3.36
C ASP A 162 0.65 19.58 2.31
N ALA A 163 0.90 20.22 1.17
CA ALA A 163 -0.11 20.41 0.13
C ALA A 163 -0.51 19.11 -0.59
N VAL A 164 0.28 18.04 -0.46
CA VAL A 164 0.06 16.75 -1.13
C VAL A 164 -0.69 15.77 -0.22
N TYR A 165 -0.31 15.69 1.05
CA TYR A 165 -0.79 14.69 2.00
C TYR A 165 -1.91 15.19 2.91
N ASP A 166 -1.93 16.46 3.33
CA ASP A 166 -3.02 16.98 4.18
C ASP A 166 -4.41 16.83 3.55
N PRO A 167 -4.65 17.19 2.27
CA PRO A 167 -5.96 16.95 1.66
C PRO A 167 -6.31 15.46 1.56
N LYS A 168 -5.31 14.56 1.39
CA LYS A 168 -5.55 13.11 1.35
C LYS A 168 -5.90 12.57 2.73
N LEU A 169 -5.20 13.02 3.78
CA LEU A 169 -5.48 12.66 5.17
C LEU A 169 -6.87 13.12 5.59
N LEU A 170 -7.25 14.36 5.28
CA LEU A 170 -8.61 14.89 5.52
C LEU A 170 -9.66 14.09 4.77
N TYR A 171 -9.43 13.77 3.49
CA TYR A 171 -10.36 12.97 2.69
C TYR A 171 -10.54 11.56 3.28
N VAL A 172 -9.44 10.87 3.60
CA VAL A 172 -9.50 9.52 4.20
C VAL A 172 -10.18 9.56 5.57
N LEU A 173 -9.94 10.59 6.38
CA LEU A 173 -10.63 10.78 7.67
C LEU A 173 -12.13 11.04 7.49
N GLY A 174 -12.52 11.81 6.47
CA GLY A 174 -13.93 11.99 6.11
C GLY A 174 -14.60 10.69 5.68
N MET A 175 -13.95 9.91 4.82
CA MET A 175 -14.43 8.59 4.40
C MET A 175 -14.46 7.58 5.55
N LEU A 176 -13.51 7.65 6.47
CA LEU A 176 -13.49 6.86 7.70
C LEU A 176 -14.76 7.14 8.53
N TYR A 177 -15.07 8.41 8.80
CA TYR A 177 -16.27 8.76 9.55
C TYR A 177 -17.55 8.35 8.82
N ALA A 178 -17.60 8.46 7.49
CA ALA A 178 -18.75 7.99 6.72
C ALA A 178 -18.96 6.48 6.87
N ASN A 179 -17.89 5.68 6.74
CA ASN A 179 -17.92 4.23 6.95
C ASN A 179 -18.34 3.86 8.38
N TRP A 180 -17.95 4.66 9.37
CA TRP A 180 -18.31 4.48 10.77
C TRP A 180 -19.73 4.99 11.12
N GLY A 181 -20.49 5.54 10.16
CA GLY A 181 -21.82 6.10 10.39
C GLY A 181 -21.83 7.50 11.03
N ARG A 182 -20.66 8.09 11.28
CA ARG A 182 -20.46 9.44 11.83
C ARG A 182 -20.57 10.50 10.73
N LYS A 183 -21.77 10.59 10.13
CA LYS A 183 -22.01 11.37 8.90
C LYS A 183 -21.74 12.87 9.07
N ASP A 184 -21.97 13.44 10.25
CA ASP A 184 -21.73 14.87 10.47
C ASP A 184 -20.23 15.19 10.51
N GLU A 185 -19.42 14.40 11.21
CA GLU A 185 -17.97 14.53 11.21
C GLU A 185 -17.38 14.28 9.82
N ALA A 186 -17.91 13.30 9.08
CA ALA A 186 -17.53 13.06 7.69
C ALA A 186 -17.68 14.32 6.84
N ARG A 187 -18.83 15.01 6.94
CA ARG A 187 -19.09 16.26 6.22
C ARG A 187 -18.12 17.36 6.61
N VAL A 188 -17.78 17.49 7.90
CA VAL A 188 -16.82 18.50 8.36
C VAL A 188 -15.45 18.29 7.70
N MET A 189 -14.93 17.06 7.72
CA MET A 189 -13.61 16.76 7.13
C MET A 189 -13.60 16.95 5.61
N LEU A 190 -14.62 16.45 4.90
CA LEU A 190 -14.70 16.60 3.45
C LEU A 190 -14.87 18.07 3.03
N ARG A 191 -15.61 18.90 3.80
CA ARG A 191 -15.69 20.34 3.54
C ARG A 191 -14.33 21.02 3.69
N GLN A 192 -13.51 20.63 4.67
CA GLN A 192 -12.16 21.16 4.82
C GLN A 192 -11.29 20.88 3.58
N VAL A 193 -11.42 19.70 2.97
CA VAL A 193 -10.73 19.41 1.70
C VAL A 193 -11.15 20.41 0.61
N VAL A 194 -12.46 20.65 0.46
CA VAL A 194 -12.99 21.52 -0.59
C VAL A 194 -12.68 22.99 -0.36
N THR A 195 -12.64 23.45 0.90
CA THR A 195 -12.40 24.87 1.23
C THR A 195 -10.92 25.21 1.33
N LEU A 196 -10.12 24.38 2.00
CA LEU A 196 -8.70 24.65 2.25
C LEU A 196 -7.80 24.15 1.12
N HIS A 197 -8.24 23.13 0.37
CA HIS A 197 -7.44 22.46 -0.66
C HIS A 197 -8.20 22.33 -1.99
N ALA A 198 -8.90 23.39 -2.39
CA ALA A 198 -9.79 23.41 -3.56
C ALA A 198 -9.13 22.98 -4.88
N GLN A 199 -7.82 23.20 -5.02
CA GLN A 199 -7.00 22.86 -6.20
C GLN A 199 -6.32 21.48 -6.10
N SER A 200 -6.47 20.77 -4.98
CA SER A 200 -5.88 19.43 -4.83
C SER A 200 -6.60 18.42 -5.74
N SER A 201 -5.87 17.41 -6.18
CA SER A 201 -6.42 16.34 -7.03
C SER A 201 -7.54 15.53 -6.37
N ILE A 202 -7.66 15.58 -5.04
CA ILE A 202 -8.70 14.89 -4.28
C ILE A 202 -9.95 15.74 -4.01
N ALA A 203 -9.89 17.06 -4.28
CA ALA A 203 -10.99 17.97 -3.99
C ALA A 203 -12.29 17.58 -4.72
N GLN A 204 -12.20 17.10 -5.97
CA GLN A 204 -13.39 16.65 -6.69
C GLN A 204 -14.03 15.43 -6.03
N LYS A 205 -13.23 14.42 -5.65
CA LYS A 205 -13.75 13.26 -4.92
C LYS A 205 -14.43 13.67 -3.61
N ALA A 206 -13.86 14.63 -2.90
CA ALA A 206 -14.47 15.16 -1.68
C ALA A 206 -15.83 15.83 -1.93
N ARG A 207 -15.99 16.59 -3.04
CA ARG A 207 -17.28 17.17 -3.43
C ARG A 207 -18.31 16.09 -3.74
N ASP A 208 -17.91 15.04 -4.47
CA ASP A 208 -18.79 13.94 -4.84
C ASP A 208 -19.28 13.20 -3.58
N SER A 209 -18.36 12.88 -2.65
CA SER A 209 -18.70 12.25 -1.37
C SER A 209 -19.61 13.12 -0.49
N LEU A 210 -19.39 14.44 -0.45
CA LEU A 210 -20.28 15.38 0.24
C LEU A 210 -21.69 15.36 -0.35
N GLY A 211 -21.81 15.43 -1.68
CA GLY A 211 -23.10 15.42 -2.37
C GLY A 211 -23.90 14.14 -2.07
N SER A 212 -23.23 12.99 -2.02
CA SER A 212 -23.88 11.72 -1.61
C SER A 212 -24.37 11.76 -0.17
N LEU A 213 -23.55 12.25 0.77
CA LEU A 213 -23.93 12.35 2.18
C LEU A 213 -25.06 13.36 2.44
N GLU A 214 -25.22 14.37 1.60
CA GLU A 214 -26.29 15.37 1.72
C GLU A 214 -27.63 14.84 1.19
N LYS A 215 -27.62 14.07 0.10
CA LYS A 215 -28.82 13.40 -0.42
C LYS A 215 -29.40 12.41 0.57
N ASP A 216 -28.55 11.68 1.28
CA ASP A 216 -28.92 10.75 2.35
C ASP A 216 -29.68 11.40 3.53
N LYS A 217 -29.63 12.73 3.69
CA LYS A 217 -30.33 13.45 4.76
C LYS A 217 -31.75 13.85 4.37
N SER A 218 -32.08 13.77 3.07
CA SER A 218 -33.35 14.24 2.49
C SER A 218 -34.41 13.13 2.37
N HIS A 219 -34.16 11.96 2.96
CA HIS A 219 -35.06 10.82 3.08
C HIS A 219 -35.25 10.48 4.56
#